data_AF-A0A2Z6Q4T0-F1
#
_entry.id   AF-A0A2Z6Q4T0-F1
#
_cell.length_a   1.000
_cell.length_b   1.000
_cell.length_c   1.000
_cell.angle_alpha   90.00
_cell.angle_beta   90.00
_cell.angle_gamma   90.00
#
_symmetry.space_group_name_H-M   'P 1'
#
loop_
_entity.id
_entity.type
_entity.pdbx_description
1 polymer ?
#
loop_
_entity_poly.entity_id
_entity_poly.type
_entity_poly.pdbx_seq_one_letter_code
_entity_poly.pdbx_strand_id
1 'polypeptide(L)'
;MLAESLCNFPPLLLTIGDDERLRDKTIYFAHRSSEPTKYKGPSYNAGKFEKSPFQTPTNTTLEIYEDMPHVFQFMEHASTEKSYERMAEFIDRVTNSLNESLLPSSYNYISAKGEISPSLKEYHKEVLKWEKIGILPSNAQN
;
A
#
# COMPACT_ATOMS: atom_id res chain seq x y z
N MET A 1 17.03 -3.12 12.62
CA MET A 1 17.41 -3.14 11.19
C MET A 1 16.16 -2.86 10.38
N LEU A 2 16.18 -1.87 9.47
CA LEU A 2 15.11 -1.70 8.47
C LEU A 2 15.42 -2.62 7.28
N ALA A 3 14.38 -3.18 6.65
CA ALA A 3 14.54 -4.05 5.48
C ALA A 3 15.24 -3.32 4.33
N GLU A 4 16.16 -4.02 3.66
CA GLU A 4 16.93 -3.49 2.52
C GLU A 4 16.04 -3.25 1.29
N SER A 5 14.94 -4.01 1.20
CA SER A 5 13.94 -3.94 0.15
C SER A 5 12.56 -4.31 0.69
N LEU A 6 11.52 -3.86 0.00
CA LEU A 6 10.12 -4.21 0.25
C LEU A 6 9.55 -5.10 -0.87
N CYS A 7 10.42 -5.78 -1.58
CA CYS A 7 10.11 -6.66 -2.70
C CYS A 7 10.02 -8.12 -2.28
N ASN A 8 9.61 -8.99 -3.20
CA ASN A 8 9.51 -10.44 -3.02
C ASN A 8 8.58 -10.90 -1.88
N PHE A 9 7.65 -10.05 -1.42
CA PHE A 9 6.59 -10.53 -0.55
C PHE A 9 5.61 -11.42 -1.34
N PRO A 10 4.85 -12.28 -0.64
CA PRO A 10 3.61 -12.84 -1.19
C PRO A 10 2.70 -11.71 -1.70
N PRO A 11 1.67 -12.02 -2.52
CA PRO A 11 0.70 -11.02 -2.93
C PRO A 11 0.12 -10.28 -1.72
N LEU A 12 -0.05 -8.97 -1.85
CA LEU A 12 -0.50 -8.10 -0.77
C LEU A 12 -1.84 -7.45 -1.12
N LEU A 13 -2.79 -7.53 -0.20
CA LEU A 13 -3.94 -6.63 -0.12
C LEU A 13 -3.68 -5.65 1.02
N LEU A 14 -3.64 -4.36 0.69
CA LEU A 14 -3.45 -3.27 1.63
C LEU A 14 -4.74 -2.46 1.68
N THR A 15 -5.41 -2.46 2.81
CA THR A 15 -6.66 -1.74 3.01
C THR A 15 -6.45 -0.62 4.02
N ILE A 16 -6.84 0.60 3.64
CA ILE A 16 -6.75 1.80 4.48
C ILE A 16 -7.98 2.67 4.35
N GLY A 17 -8.24 3.44 5.40
CA GLY A 17 -9.16 4.57 5.33
C GLY A 17 -8.51 5.79 4.70
N ASP A 18 -9.30 6.65 4.07
CA ASP A 18 -8.80 7.93 3.54
C ASP A 18 -8.59 8.97 4.66
N ASP A 19 -9.38 8.90 5.74
CA ASP A 19 -9.30 9.82 6.87
C ASP A 19 -8.49 9.22 8.04
N GLU A 20 -7.31 8.65 7.73
CA GLU A 20 -6.41 8.11 8.75
C GLU A 20 -4.96 8.61 8.62
N ARG A 21 -4.31 8.78 9.77
CA ARG A 21 -2.92 9.28 9.84
C ARG A 21 -1.88 8.34 9.22
N LEU A 22 -2.20 7.06 9.08
CA LEU A 22 -1.30 6.04 8.53
C LEU A 22 -1.42 5.90 7.01
N ARG A 23 -2.38 6.60 6.38
CA ARG A 23 -2.71 6.48 4.95
C ARG A 23 -1.46 6.62 4.07
N ASP A 24 -0.73 7.72 4.26
CA ASP A 24 0.44 8.06 3.44
C ASP A 24 1.55 7.01 3.57
N LYS A 25 1.73 6.42 4.76
CA LYS A 25 2.69 5.32 4.98
C LYS A 25 2.32 4.09 4.15
N THR A 26 1.04 3.73 4.12
CA THR A 26 0.57 2.55 3.37
C THR A 26 0.61 2.79 1.87
N ILE A 27 0.26 3.98 1.39
CA ILE A 27 0.44 4.38 -0.02
C ILE A 27 1.92 4.26 -0.42
N TYR A 28 2.81 4.85 0.38
CA TYR A 28 4.25 4.77 0.12
C TYR A 28 4.75 3.32 0.11
N PHE A 29 4.33 2.50 1.07
CA PHE A 29 4.66 1.08 1.12
C PHE A 29 4.18 0.34 -0.14
N ALA A 30 2.93 0.56 -0.57
CA ALA A 30 2.35 -0.10 -1.74
C ALA A 30 3.11 0.19 -3.03
N HIS A 31 3.48 1.45 -3.27
CA HIS A 31 4.25 1.85 -4.45
C HIS A 31 5.70 1.35 -4.39
N ARG A 32 6.31 1.34 -3.20
CA ARG A 32 7.68 0.87 -3.00
C ARG A 32 7.82 -0.63 -3.20
N SER A 33 6.81 -1.42 -2.83
CA SER A 33 6.82 -2.88 -3.01
C SER A 33 6.58 -3.29 -4.46
N SER A 34 5.72 -2.57 -5.18
CA SER A 34 5.26 -2.90 -6.54
C SER A 34 6.07 -2.25 -7.67
N GLU A 35 6.70 -1.09 -7.44
CA GLU A 35 7.46 -0.33 -8.44
C GLU A 35 8.80 0.14 -7.84
N PRO A 36 9.66 -0.79 -7.34
CA PRO A 36 10.83 -0.45 -6.53
C PRO A 36 11.93 0.33 -7.28
N THR A 37 11.94 0.24 -8.61
CA THR A 37 12.88 1.00 -9.46
C THR A 37 12.47 2.46 -9.64
N LYS A 38 11.15 2.74 -9.59
CA LYS A 38 10.57 4.08 -9.73
C LYS A 38 10.50 4.80 -8.39
N TYR A 39 10.03 4.11 -7.35
CA TYR A 39 9.95 4.66 -6.01
C TYR A 39 11.10 4.09 -5.17
N LYS A 40 12.16 4.89 -5.04
CA LYS A 40 13.35 4.50 -4.27
C LYS A 40 13.18 4.79 -2.77
N GLY A 41 14.04 4.14 -1.98
CA GLY A 41 14.02 4.29 -0.54
C GLY A 41 14.51 5.67 -0.13
N PRO A 42 14.23 6.08 1.11
CA PRO A 42 14.82 7.29 1.65
C PRO A 42 16.35 7.20 1.58
N SER A 43 17.01 8.36 1.53
CA SER A 43 18.45 8.48 1.25
C SER A 43 19.34 7.63 2.17
N TYR A 44 18.97 7.45 3.44
CA TYR A 44 19.69 6.59 4.39
C TYR A 44 19.63 5.08 4.06
N ASN A 45 18.75 4.68 3.13
CA ASN A 45 18.66 3.34 2.57
C ASN A 45 19.17 3.27 1.13
N ALA A 46 19.79 4.33 0.61
CA ALA A 46 20.37 4.35 -0.74
C ALA A 46 21.45 3.25 -0.88
N GLY A 47 21.46 2.57 -2.04
CA GLY A 47 22.44 1.53 -2.36
C GLY A 47 22.20 0.17 -1.70
N LYS A 48 21.23 0.04 -0.79
CA LYS A 48 20.86 -1.25 -0.18
C LYS A 48 20.00 -2.09 -1.10
N PHE A 49 19.09 -1.46 -1.85
CA PHE A 49 18.20 -2.17 -2.78
C PHE A 49 18.97 -2.89 -3.89
N GLU A 50 19.96 -2.23 -4.49
CA GLU A 50 20.78 -2.78 -5.57
C GLU A 50 21.59 -4.03 -5.14
N LYS A 51 21.85 -4.18 -3.84
CA LYS A 51 22.54 -5.33 -3.24
C LYS A 51 21.60 -6.37 -2.64
N SER A 52 20.32 -6.03 -2.51
CA SER A 52 19.30 -6.89 -1.91
C SER A 52 19.05 -8.11 -2.82
N PRO A 53 18.93 -9.32 -2.27
CA PRO A 53 18.43 -10.47 -3.03
C PRO A 53 16.93 -10.35 -3.36
N PHE A 54 16.23 -9.44 -2.67
CA PHE A 54 14.80 -9.18 -2.85
C PHE A 54 14.61 -7.97 -3.78
N GLN A 55 14.51 -8.21 -5.09
CA GLN A 55 14.34 -7.16 -6.12
C GLN A 55 13.08 -7.36 -6.98
N THR A 56 12.42 -8.51 -6.89
CA THR A 56 11.22 -8.83 -7.66
C THR A 56 10.04 -8.01 -7.15
N PRO A 57 9.42 -7.18 -8.00
CA PRO A 57 8.24 -6.42 -7.63
C PRO A 57 7.15 -7.29 -6.99
N THR A 58 6.59 -6.82 -5.88
CA THR A 58 5.50 -7.49 -5.17
C THR A 58 4.18 -7.17 -5.84
N ASN A 59 3.38 -8.20 -6.08
CA ASN A 59 2.00 -8.05 -6.52
C ASN A 59 1.17 -7.39 -5.41
N THR A 60 0.82 -6.12 -5.59
CA THR A 60 0.23 -5.29 -4.53
C THR A 60 -1.09 -4.69 -4.99
N THR A 61 -2.16 -4.96 -4.25
CA THR A 61 -3.46 -4.29 -4.38
C THR A 61 -3.62 -3.34 -3.21
N LEU A 62 -3.72 -2.03 -3.49
CA LEU A 62 -4.04 -1.01 -2.51
C LEU A 62 -5.51 -0.60 -2.65
N GLU A 63 -6.23 -0.54 -1.54
CA GLU A 63 -7.61 -0.05 -1.47
C GLU A 63 -7.72 1.05 -0.41
N ILE A 64 -8.14 2.24 -0.85
CA ILE A 64 -8.38 3.41 0.01
C ILE A 64 -9.89 3.62 0.08
N TYR A 65 -10.46 3.55 1.27
CA TYR A 65 -11.89 3.72 1.51
C TYR A 65 -12.20 5.16 1.93
N GLU A 66 -13.05 5.83 1.15
CA GLU A 66 -13.51 7.19 1.37
C GLU A 66 -14.07 7.41 2.78
N ASP A 67 -13.66 8.51 3.41
CA ASP A 67 -14.13 8.98 4.72
C ASP A 67 -13.97 7.97 5.87
N MET A 68 -13.25 6.87 5.65
CA MET A 68 -13.06 5.84 6.67
C MET A 68 -11.88 6.18 7.58
N PRO A 69 -12.03 6.01 8.91
CA PRO A 69 -10.94 6.19 9.87
C PRO A 69 -10.05 4.95 9.96
N HIS A 70 -9.04 5.03 10.83
CA HIS A 70 -8.18 3.90 11.15
C HIS A 70 -8.99 2.70 11.65
N VAL A 71 -8.78 1.53 11.03
CA VAL A 71 -9.37 0.26 11.47
C VAL A 71 -10.92 0.28 11.38
N PHE A 72 -11.44 0.92 10.33
CA PHE A 72 -12.88 1.05 10.10
C PHE A 72 -13.63 -0.29 10.04
N GLN A 73 -12.93 -1.40 9.78
CA GLN A 73 -13.50 -2.74 9.72
C GLN A 73 -14.14 -3.22 11.04
N PHE A 74 -13.91 -2.51 12.15
CA PHE A 74 -14.56 -2.77 13.44
C PHE A 74 -15.85 -1.97 13.65
N MET A 75 -16.25 -1.16 12.68
CA MET A 75 -17.45 -0.34 12.72
C MET A 75 -18.56 -0.95 11.86
N GLU A 76 -19.81 -0.73 12.25
CA GLU A 76 -20.97 -1.05 11.43
C GLU A 76 -21.14 0.01 10.33
N HIS A 77 -20.59 -0.26 9.14
CA HIS A 77 -20.61 0.64 7.99
C HIS A 77 -20.59 -0.15 6.67
N ALA A 78 -21.17 0.39 5.60
CA ALA A 78 -21.18 -0.27 4.28
C ALA A 78 -19.76 -0.54 3.74
N SER A 79 -18.83 0.38 3.98
CA SER A 79 -17.41 0.19 3.66
C SER A 79 -16.80 -1.03 4.35
N THR A 80 -17.22 -1.34 5.58
CA THR A 80 -16.75 -2.52 6.33
C THR A 80 -17.17 -3.80 5.63
N GLU A 81 -18.45 -3.92 5.27
CA GLU A 81 -18.96 -5.05 4.50
C GLU A 81 -18.18 -5.19 3.18
N LYS A 82 -18.01 -4.08 2.45
CA LYS A 82 -17.24 -4.08 1.21
C LYS A 82 -15.78 -4.53 1.42
N SER A 83 -15.13 -4.05 2.47
CA SER A 83 -13.76 -4.46 2.82
C SER A 83 -13.66 -5.96 3.12
N TYR A 84 -14.67 -6.56 3.76
CA TYR A 84 -14.69 -7.99 4.01
C TYR A 84 -14.93 -8.80 2.73
N GLU A 85 -15.83 -8.37 1.85
CA GLU A 85 -16.01 -8.99 0.52
C GLU A 85 -14.69 -9.02 -0.25
N ARG A 86 -14.03 -7.86 -0.34
CA ARG A 86 -12.76 -7.69 -1.06
C ARG A 86 -11.63 -8.52 -0.48
N MET A 87 -11.58 -8.62 0.85
CA MET A 87 -10.62 -9.47 1.55
C MET A 87 -10.88 -10.95 1.28
N ALA A 88 -12.14 -11.39 1.29
CA ALA A 88 -12.51 -12.77 0.98
C ALA A 88 -12.16 -13.12 -0.47
N GLU A 89 -12.50 -12.27 -1.44
CA GLU A 89 -12.13 -12.44 -2.86
C GLU A 89 -10.62 -12.49 -3.07
N PHE A 90 -9.86 -11.67 -2.33
CA PHE A 90 -8.40 -11.72 -2.36
C PHE A 90 -7.86 -13.05 -1.80
N ILE A 91 -8.34 -13.48 -0.63
CA ILE A 91 -7.93 -14.75 0.00
C ILE A 91 -8.23 -15.91 -0.95
N ASP A 92 -9.46 -16.00 -1.43
CA ASP A 92 -9.92 -17.04 -2.36
C ASP A 92 -8.98 -17.14 -3.57
N ARG A 93 -8.71 -16.01 -4.22
CA ARG A 93 -7.81 -15.92 -5.38
C ARG A 93 -6.36 -16.34 -5.09
N VAL A 94 -5.81 -16.04 -3.92
CA VAL A 94 -4.41 -16.39 -3.61
C VAL A 94 -4.25 -17.78 -3.00
N THR A 95 -5.33 -18.39 -2.49
CA THR A 95 -5.29 -19.73 -1.89
C THR A 95 -5.88 -20.82 -2.77
N ASN A 96 -6.80 -20.50 -3.68
CA ASN A 96 -7.39 -21.49 -4.56
C ASN A 96 -6.39 -21.92 -5.64
N SER A 97 -6.31 -23.23 -5.86
CA SER A 97 -5.38 -23.89 -6.79
C SER A 97 -5.82 -23.84 -8.26
N LEU A 98 -6.87 -23.08 -8.58
CA LEU A 98 -7.16 -22.73 -9.97
C LEU A 98 -5.98 -21.84 -10.39
N ASN A 99 -5.12 -22.33 -11.28
CA ASN A 99 -3.90 -21.67 -11.78
C ASN A 99 -4.19 -20.35 -12.54
N GLU A 100 -5.05 -19.50 -12.01
CA GLU A 100 -5.27 -18.16 -12.52
C GLU A 100 -4.05 -17.32 -12.17
N SER A 101 -3.48 -16.68 -13.18
CA SER A 101 -2.38 -15.75 -12.99
C SER A 101 -2.87 -14.61 -12.10
N LEU A 102 -2.08 -14.26 -11.08
CA LEU A 102 -2.35 -13.11 -10.25
C LEU A 102 -2.55 -11.86 -11.11
N LEU A 103 -3.63 -11.13 -10.86
CA LEU A 103 -3.89 -9.84 -11.50
C LEU A 103 -2.72 -8.88 -11.23
N PRO A 104 -2.39 -7.96 -12.15
CA PRO A 104 -1.37 -6.95 -11.90
C PRO A 104 -1.65 -6.12 -10.64
N SER A 105 -0.59 -5.52 -10.07
CA SER A 105 -0.72 -4.56 -8.98
C SER A 105 -1.73 -3.46 -9.34
N SER A 106 -2.56 -3.07 -8.38
CA SER A 106 -3.66 -2.12 -8.59
C SER A 106 -3.80 -1.16 -7.42
N TYR A 107 -4.32 0.04 -7.71
CA TYR A 107 -4.50 1.11 -6.74
C TYR A 107 -5.92 1.65 -6.86
N ASN A 108 -6.76 1.26 -5.92
CA ASN A 108 -8.19 1.46 -5.99
C ASN A 108 -8.64 2.46 -4.92
N TYR A 109 -9.47 3.40 -5.32
CA TYR A 109 -10.21 4.28 -4.42
C TYR A 109 -11.65 3.79 -4.37
N ILE A 110 -12.18 3.57 -3.17
CA ILE A 110 -13.52 3.03 -2.95
C ILE A 110 -14.36 4.13 -2.31
N SER A 111 -15.40 4.56 -3.01
CA SER A 111 -16.29 5.62 -2.51
C SER A 111 -17.09 5.15 -1.30
N ALA A 112 -17.70 6.09 -0.57
CA ALA A 112 -18.58 5.76 0.55
C ALA A 112 -19.80 4.90 0.13
N LYS A 113 -20.10 4.86 -1.18
CA LYS A 113 -21.14 4.01 -1.79
C LYS A 113 -20.64 2.63 -2.23
N GLY A 114 -19.36 2.33 -2.04
CA GLY A 114 -18.72 1.07 -2.45
C GLY A 114 -18.32 1.01 -3.93
N GLU A 115 -18.34 2.14 -4.65
CA GLU A 115 -17.93 2.19 -6.05
C GLU A 115 -16.40 2.17 -6.15
N ILE A 116 -15.85 1.31 -7.01
CA ILE A 116 -14.41 1.14 -7.17
C ILE A 116 -13.92 2.01 -8.33
N SER A 117 -13.05 2.96 -8.03
CA SER A 117 -12.29 3.73 -9.00
C SER A 117 -10.86 3.18 -9.11
N PRO A 118 -10.37 2.82 -10.31
CA PRO A 118 -9.04 2.23 -10.50
C PRO A 118 -7.90 3.26 -10.45
N SER A 119 -8.10 4.37 -9.74
CA SER A 119 -7.12 5.44 -9.62
C SER A 119 -7.23 6.15 -8.28
N LEU A 120 -6.09 6.48 -7.70
CA LEU A 120 -6.03 7.30 -6.49
C LEU A 120 -6.28 8.78 -6.84
N LYS A 121 -7.01 9.49 -5.96
CA LYS A 121 -7.09 10.96 -5.98
C LYS A 121 -5.69 11.61 -5.94
N GLU A 122 -5.57 12.83 -6.48
CA GLU A 122 -4.26 13.46 -6.69
C GLU A 122 -3.47 13.69 -5.39
N TYR A 123 -4.14 14.08 -4.30
CA TYR A 123 -3.47 14.32 -3.02
C TYR A 123 -2.85 13.05 -2.41
N HIS A 124 -3.38 11.85 -2.72
CA HIS A 124 -2.77 10.59 -2.29
C HIS A 124 -1.36 10.42 -2.85
N LYS A 125 -1.08 11.00 -4.01
CA LYS A 125 0.22 10.87 -4.69
C LYS A 125 1.27 11.84 -4.14
N GLU A 126 0.89 12.81 -3.32
CA GLU A 126 1.84 13.79 -2.77
C GLU A 126 2.91 13.14 -1.89
N VAL A 127 2.59 12.07 -1.18
CA VAL A 127 3.58 11.31 -0.38
C VAL A 127 4.72 10.75 -1.23
N LEU A 128 4.46 10.45 -2.51
CA LEU A 128 5.45 9.90 -3.44
C LEU A 128 6.50 10.94 -3.84
N LYS A 129 6.24 12.23 -3.59
CA LYS A 129 7.16 13.34 -3.86
C LYS A 129 8.06 13.65 -2.66
N TRP A 130 7.88 12.98 -1.52
CA TRP A 130 8.64 13.29 -0.31
C TRP A 130 10.07 12.75 -0.40
N GLU A 131 11.05 13.64 -0.44
CA GLU A 131 12.47 13.27 -0.54
C GLU A 131 13.15 13.00 0.81
N LYS A 132 12.58 13.52 1.90
CA LYS A 132 13.15 13.45 3.26
C LYS A 132 12.38 12.52 4.21
N ILE A 133 11.75 11.48 3.68
CA ILE A 133 10.98 10.52 4.48
C ILE A 133 11.88 9.90 5.55
N GLY A 134 11.47 9.95 6.82
CA GLY A 134 12.19 9.35 7.95
C GLY A 134 13.44 10.10 8.41
N ILE A 135 13.74 11.28 7.86
CA ILE A 135 14.83 12.15 8.35
C ILE A 135 14.25 13.08 9.42
N LEU A 136 14.70 12.92 10.67
CA LEU A 136 14.37 13.86 11.73
C LEU A 136 14.97 15.24 11.40
N PRO A 137 14.22 16.34 11.57
CA PRO A 137 14.79 17.68 11.50
C PRO A 137 15.97 17.80 12.48
N SER A 138 17.02 18.53 12.09
CA SER A 138 18.23 18.73 12.90
C SER A 138 17.92 19.20 14.33
N ASN A 139 16.80 19.91 14.50
CA ASN A 139 16.34 20.51 15.75
C ASN A 139 15.67 19.50 16.70
N ALA A 140 15.41 18.28 16.24
CA ALA A 140 14.74 17.21 16.98
C ALA A 140 15.71 16.11 17.48
N GLN A 141 17.02 16.34 17.36
CA GLN A 141 18.08 15.41 17.80
C GLN A 141 18.63 15.72 19.21
N ASN A 142 17.91 16.54 20.01
CA ASN A 142 18.26 16.84 21.41
C ASN A 142 17.76 15.77 22.37
#